data_AF-A0A2E4S8K3-F1
#
_entry.id   AF-A0A2E4S8K3-F1
#
_cell.length_a   1.000
_cell.length_b   1.000
_cell.length_c   1.000
_cell.angle_alpha   90.00
_cell.angle_beta   90.00
_cell.angle_gamma   90.00
#
_symmetry.space_group_name_H-M   'P 1'
#
loop_
_entity.id
_entity.type
_entity.pdbx_description
1 polymer ?
#
loop_
_entity_poly.entity_id
_entity_poly.type
_entity_poly.pdbx_seq_one_letter_code
_entity_poly.pdbx_strand_id
1 'polypeptide(L)'
;MIRFLLISTVIFSTLFNKSAFSQGSFIQFSGVAVSQDSLKPVPYCSIIDKATKRGTTSDYFGYFSFVANKGDTIEFSSIGYKKSSFIIPDTLSTDKYSLIQVMFQDTILLKTAVVYPWPSKEQFAKAFVETEIPNDDYKRAMKNLSRSQLNKRMKFTPMDGGLNFKWQQQQIQSKLYYAGQYPPNNLLNPIAWAKFIEAWKRGDFKN
;
A
#
# COMPACT_ATOMS: atom_id res chain seq x y z
N MET A 1 11.10 -8.40 -65.12
CA MET A 1 10.47 -8.11 -63.80
C MET A 1 11.47 -8.06 -62.64
N ILE A 2 12.49 -8.92 -62.59
CA ILE A 2 13.48 -8.97 -61.49
C ILE A 2 14.31 -7.68 -61.30
N ARG A 3 14.63 -6.95 -62.38
CA ARG A 3 15.38 -5.68 -62.29
C ARG A 3 14.59 -4.53 -61.63
N PHE A 4 13.28 -4.47 -61.82
CA PHE A 4 12.41 -3.47 -61.16
C PHE A 4 12.21 -3.79 -59.68
N LEU A 5 12.21 -5.07 -59.33
CA LEU A 5 12.07 -5.51 -57.94
C LEU A 5 13.33 -5.18 -57.12
N LEU A 6 14.53 -5.33 -57.69
CA LEU A 6 15.79 -4.93 -57.03
C LEU A 6 15.91 -3.41 -56.80
N ILE A 7 15.42 -2.59 -57.73
CA ILE A 7 15.44 -1.12 -57.58
C ILE A 7 14.45 -0.65 -56.50
N SER A 8 13.29 -1.30 -56.39
CA SER A 8 12.31 -1.04 -55.33
C SER A 8 12.87 -1.35 -53.93
N THR A 9 13.60 -2.44 -53.76
CA THR A 9 14.19 -2.83 -52.47
C THR A 9 15.30 -1.90 -52.00
N VAL A 10 16.06 -1.29 -52.93
CA VAL A 10 17.12 -0.32 -52.62
C VAL A 10 16.55 1.07 -52.24
N ILE A 11 15.38 1.43 -52.77
CA ILE A 11 14.69 2.69 -52.40
C ILE A 11 13.98 2.54 -51.05
N PHE A 12 13.54 1.33 -50.69
CA PHE A 12 12.89 1.08 -49.39
C PHE A 12 13.90 1.05 -48.22
N SER A 13 15.16 0.67 -48.45
CA SER A 13 16.19 0.63 -47.40
C SER A 13 16.79 1.99 -47.02
N THR A 14 16.67 3.00 -47.89
CA THR A 14 17.18 4.37 -47.60
C THR A 14 16.20 5.23 -46.79
N LEU A 15 14.93 4.80 -46.66
CA LEU A 15 13.89 5.55 -45.92
C LEU A 15 13.85 5.26 -44.41
N PHE A 16 14.60 4.27 -43.91
CA PHE A 16 14.55 3.86 -42.49
C PHE A 16 15.65 4.45 -41.58
N ASN A 17 16.49 5.37 -42.06
CA ASN A 17 17.57 5.97 -41.27
C ASN A 17 17.27 7.43 -40.86
N LYS A 18 16.19 7.64 -40.11
CA LYS A 18 16.00 8.84 -39.28
C LYS A 18 15.57 8.47 -37.87
N SER A 19 16.41 7.72 -37.17
CA SER A 19 16.51 7.87 -35.72
C SER A 19 17.21 9.21 -35.46
N ALA A 20 16.44 10.30 -35.49
CA ALA A 20 16.86 11.55 -34.90
C ALA A 20 17.04 11.27 -33.41
N PHE A 21 18.27 10.96 -33.01
CA PHE A 21 18.69 11.07 -31.62
C PHE A 21 18.39 12.52 -31.27
N SER A 22 17.33 12.74 -30.49
CA SER A 22 17.13 14.03 -29.85
C SER A 22 18.44 14.34 -29.15
N GLN A 23 19.20 15.30 -29.68
CA GLN A 23 20.35 15.86 -29.00
C GLN A 23 19.77 16.56 -27.78
N GLY A 24 19.48 15.78 -26.73
CA GLY A 24 19.14 16.29 -25.42
C GLY A 24 20.27 17.24 -25.07
N SER A 25 19.93 18.52 -24.94
CA SER A 25 20.91 19.53 -24.59
C SER A 25 21.30 19.25 -23.15
N PHE A 26 22.39 18.51 -22.99
CA PHE A 26 23.01 18.24 -21.71
C PHE A 26 23.52 19.56 -21.13
N ILE A 27 23.27 19.77 -19.85
CA ILE A 27 23.83 20.88 -19.10
C ILE A 27 24.63 20.37 -17.93
N GLN A 28 25.69 21.08 -17.58
CA GLN A 28 26.35 20.92 -16.30
C GLN A 28 25.52 21.63 -15.24
N PHE A 29 24.83 20.84 -14.42
CA PHE A 29 24.03 21.32 -13.31
C PHE A 29 24.85 21.24 -12.03
N SER A 30 25.11 22.41 -11.43
CA SER A 30 25.85 22.53 -10.18
C SER A 30 25.08 23.35 -9.17
N GLY A 31 25.49 23.30 -7.91
CA GLY A 31 24.79 24.04 -6.88
C GLY A 31 25.25 23.73 -5.48
N VAL A 32 24.59 24.37 -4.52
CA VAL A 32 24.78 24.13 -3.09
C VAL A 32 23.43 23.89 -2.44
N ALA A 33 23.32 22.80 -1.67
CA ALA A 33 22.16 22.53 -0.84
C ALA A 33 22.35 23.19 0.53
N VAL A 34 21.37 23.99 0.96
CA VAL A 34 21.39 24.74 2.22
C VAL A 34 20.10 24.51 3.01
N SER A 35 20.17 24.56 4.34
CA SER A 35 18.97 24.50 5.19
C SER A 35 18.22 25.82 5.18
N GLN A 36 16.88 25.78 5.25
CA GLN A 36 16.05 26.98 5.32
C GLN A 36 16.27 27.82 6.60
N ASP A 37 16.50 27.16 7.74
CA ASP A 37 16.51 27.80 9.06
C ASP A 37 17.76 28.66 9.30
N SER A 38 18.92 28.13 8.92
CA SER A 38 20.23 28.61 9.31
C SER A 38 21.12 28.88 8.10
N LEU A 39 20.64 28.61 6.88
CA LEU A 39 21.39 28.68 5.63
C LEU A 39 22.71 27.89 5.67
N LYS A 40 22.83 26.95 6.62
CA LYS A 40 23.98 26.06 6.73
C LYS A 40 23.95 25.06 5.57
N PRO A 41 25.12 24.67 5.05
CA PRO A 41 25.20 23.65 4.01
C PRO A 41 24.64 22.32 4.52
N VAL A 42 23.90 21.63 3.65
CA VAL A 42 23.40 20.28 3.91
C VAL A 42 24.37 19.28 3.29
N PRO A 43 25.22 18.62 4.09
CA PRO A 43 26.18 17.65 3.58
C PRO A 43 25.48 16.37 3.12
N TYR A 44 26.11 15.66 2.18
CA TYR A 44 25.71 14.32 1.74
C TYR A 44 24.24 14.19 1.31
N CYS A 45 23.68 15.26 0.76
CA CYS A 45 22.35 15.24 0.15
C CYS A 45 22.39 14.37 -1.11
N SER A 46 21.39 13.50 -1.27
CA SER A 46 21.21 12.69 -2.49
C SER A 46 20.42 13.49 -3.51
N ILE A 47 21.01 13.68 -4.70
CA ILE A 47 20.43 14.43 -5.82
C ILE A 47 20.22 13.46 -6.98
N ILE A 48 18.97 13.27 -7.40
CA ILE A 48 18.61 12.27 -8.41
C ILE A 48 17.71 12.93 -9.45
N ASP A 49 18.05 12.78 -10.72
CA ASP A 49 17.14 13.05 -11.82
C ASP A 49 16.10 11.93 -11.93
N LYS A 50 14.81 12.29 -11.84
CA LYS A 50 13.70 11.33 -11.95
C LYS A 50 13.57 10.69 -13.33
N ALA A 51 13.95 11.40 -14.39
CA ALA A 51 13.79 10.91 -15.76
C ALA A 51 14.86 9.87 -16.08
N THR A 52 16.14 10.22 -15.91
CA THR A 52 17.25 9.32 -16.24
C THR A 52 17.65 8.37 -15.11
N LYS A 53 17.15 8.59 -13.88
CA LYS A 53 17.57 7.89 -12.65
C LYS A 53 19.06 8.01 -12.34
N ARG A 54 19.75 8.98 -12.96
CA ARG A 54 21.14 9.31 -12.66
C ARG A 54 21.16 10.33 -11.54
N GLY A 55 22.21 10.31 -10.74
CA GLY A 55 22.30 11.19 -9.60
C GLY A 55 23.72 11.32 -9.10
N THR A 56 23.89 12.23 -8.16
CA THR A 56 25.13 12.47 -7.43
C THR A 56 24.81 12.74 -5.97
N THR A 57 25.84 12.84 -5.14
CA THR A 57 25.72 13.22 -3.73
C THR A 57 26.47 14.54 -3.51
N SER A 58 25.97 15.40 -2.63
CA SER A 58 26.70 16.62 -2.26
C SER A 58 27.89 16.33 -1.35
N ASP A 59 28.91 17.19 -1.44
CA ASP A 59 30.08 17.14 -0.56
C ASP A 59 29.76 17.67 0.86
N TYR A 60 30.76 17.67 1.75
CA TYR A 60 30.66 18.20 3.11
C TYR A 60 30.15 19.65 3.18
N PHE A 61 30.49 20.47 2.19
CA PHE A 61 30.01 21.85 2.08
C PHE A 61 28.66 21.98 1.35
N GLY A 62 27.96 20.86 1.10
CA GLY A 62 26.68 20.85 0.39
C GLY A 62 26.77 21.12 -1.11
N TYR A 63 27.97 21.26 -1.67
CA TYR A 63 28.20 21.45 -3.09
C TYR A 63 27.96 20.17 -3.90
N PHE A 64 27.32 20.29 -5.06
CA PHE A 64 27.12 19.19 -5.99
C PHE A 64 27.33 19.65 -7.44
N SER A 65 27.69 18.70 -8.31
CA SER A 65 27.78 18.91 -9.76
C SER A 65 27.51 17.60 -10.48
N PHE A 66 26.63 17.61 -11.47
CA PHE A 66 26.41 16.48 -12.37
C PHE A 66 25.82 16.95 -13.71
N VAL A 67 25.73 16.04 -14.67
CA VAL A 67 25.15 16.33 -16.00
C VAL A 67 23.68 15.94 -16.00
N ALA A 68 22.80 16.86 -16.38
CA ALA A 68 21.35 16.66 -16.48
C ALA A 68 20.84 17.16 -17.85
N ASN A 69 19.65 16.75 -18.27
CA ASN A 69 19.02 17.34 -19.45
C ASN A 69 18.16 18.54 -19.07
N LYS A 70 17.97 19.45 -20.03
CA LYS A 70 16.95 20.50 -19.91
C LYS A 70 15.56 19.85 -19.85
N GLY A 71 14.71 20.35 -18.94
CA GLY A 71 13.35 19.86 -18.73
C GLY A 71 13.22 18.75 -17.69
N ASP A 72 14.35 18.17 -17.26
CA ASP A 72 14.35 17.10 -16.27
C ASP A 72 13.99 17.61 -14.87
N THR A 73 13.39 16.71 -14.07
CA THR A 73 13.03 16.98 -12.68
C THR A 73 14.06 16.37 -11.75
N ILE A 74 14.75 17.21 -11.01
CA ILE A 74 15.77 16.83 -10.04
C ILE A 74 15.13 16.74 -8.66
N GLU A 75 15.21 15.58 -8.02
CA GLU A 75 14.80 15.34 -6.64
C GLU A 75 16.00 15.44 -5.69
N PHE A 76 15.84 16.22 -4.62
CA PHE A 76 16.80 16.34 -3.53
C PHE A 76 16.24 15.65 -2.29
N SER A 77 17.08 14.85 -1.63
CA SER A 77 16.70 14.15 -0.41
C SER A 77 17.88 14.07 0.55
N SER A 78 17.62 14.32 1.83
CA SER A 78 18.59 14.19 2.91
C SER A 78 17.88 13.75 4.18
N ILE A 79 18.61 13.09 5.07
CA ILE A 79 18.07 12.61 6.35
C ILE A 79 17.70 13.81 7.21
N GLY A 80 16.47 13.82 7.75
CA GLY A 80 15.95 14.93 8.55
C GLY A 80 15.45 16.13 7.72
N TYR A 81 15.38 16.01 6.40
CA TYR A 81 14.82 17.02 5.51
C TYR A 81 13.70 16.43 4.64
N LYS A 82 12.74 17.28 4.31
CA LYS A 82 11.68 16.95 3.35
C LYS A 82 12.28 16.89 1.95
N LYS A 83 11.82 15.92 1.16
CA LYS A 83 12.17 15.84 -0.26
C LYS A 83 11.70 17.09 -1.00
N SER A 84 12.59 17.70 -1.77
CA SER A 84 12.25 18.80 -2.68
C SER A 84 12.53 18.40 -4.12
N SER A 85 11.80 19.02 -5.05
CA SER A 85 11.98 18.79 -6.49
C SER A 85 12.16 20.11 -7.21
N PHE A 86 13.11 20.15 -8.14
CA PHE A 86 13.38 21.30 -9.00
C PHE A 86 13.31 20.88 -10.46
N ILE A 87 12.67 21.69 -11.30
CA ILE A 87 12.57 21.44 -12.75
C ILE A 87 13.56 22.36 -13.45
N ILE A 88 14.45 21.79 -14.26
CA ILE A 88 15.42 22.56 -15.04
C ILE A 88 14.67 23.25 -16.19
N PRO A 89 14.72 24.59 -16.32
CA PRO A 89 14.04 25.29 -17.41
C PRO A 89 14.57 24.90 -18.80
N ASP A 90 13.66 24.68 -19.75
CA ASP A 90 13.99 24.35 -21.14
C ASP A 90 14.60 25.50 -21.94
N THR A 91 14.37 26.73 -21.49
CA THR A 91 14.78 27.97 -22.17
C THR A 91 16.23 28.37 -21.90
N LEU A 92 17.00 27.55 -21.20
CA LEU A 92 18.40 27.83 -20.90
C LEU A 92 19.23 27.86 -22.20
N SER A 93 19.85 28.99 -22.48
CA SER A 93 20.78 29.18 -23.61
C SER A 93 22.21 28.74 -23.29
N THR A 94 22.52 28.56 -22.01
CA THR A 94 23.86 28.24 -21.50
C THR A 94 24.00 26.76 -21.14
N ASP A 95 25.22 26.24 -21.27
CA ASP A 95 25.55 24.84 -20.96
C ASP A 95 25.77 24.59 -19.46
N LYS A 96 25.75 25.65 -18.63
CA LYS A 96 25.98 25.58 -17.19
C LYS A 96 24.82 26.24 -16.45
N TYR A 97 24.33 25.58 -15.42
CA TYR A 97 23.29 26.11 -14.55
C TYR A 97 23.67 25.90 -13.09
N SER A 98 23.61 26.97 -12.29
CA SER A 98 23.92 26.93 -10.87
C SER A 98 22.68 27.22 -10.03
N LEU A 99 22.37 26.32 -9.09
CA LEU A 99 21.21 26.42 -8.20
C LEU A 99 21.63 26.49 -6.73
N ILE A 100 20.99 27.36 -5.95
CA ILE A 100 21.01 27.27 -4.49
C ILE A 100 19.72 26.56 -4.08
N GLN A 101 19.83 25.29 -3.66
CA GLN A 101 18.69 24.49 -3.26
C GLN A 101 18.44 24.64 -1.76
N VAL A 102 17.30 25.21 -1.39
CA VAL A 102 16.87 25.29 0.02
C VAL A 102 16.13 24.02 0.42
N MET A 103 16.59 23.37 1.49
CA MET A 103 16.00 22.16 2.07
C MET A 103 15.19 22.52 3.32
N PHE A 104 13.99 21.95 3.42
CA PHE A 104 13.10 22.15 4.57
C PHE A 104 13.31 21.03 5.57
N GLN A 105 13.56 21.36 6.83
CA GLN A 105 13.74 20.35 7.87
C GLN A 105 12.42 19.59 8.09
N ASP A 106 12.50 18.27 8.09
CA ASP A 106 11.37 17.39 8.39
C ASP A 106 11.67 16.67 9.71
N THR A 107 10.99 17.11 10.76
CA THR A 107 11.05 16.45 12.06
C THR A 107 10.11 15.25 12.01
N ILE A 108 10.64 14.11 11.55
CA ILE A 108 9.93 12.85 11.70
C ILE A 108 9.95 12.51 13.19
N LEU A 109 8.79 12.62 13.85
CA LEU A 109 8.62 12.14 15.22
C LEU A 109 8.68 10.61 15.20
N LEU A 110 9.87 10.05 15.40
CA LEU A 110 10.01 8.62 15.61
C LEU A 110 9.20 8.25 16.86
N LYS A 111 8.46 7.14 16.79
CA LYS A 111 7.75 6.63 17.97
C LYS A 111 8.79 6.29 19.03
N THR A 112 8.63 6.85 20.23
CA THR A 112 9.48 6.53 21.37
C THR A 112 9.41 5.03 21.65
N ALA A 113 10.56 4.36 21.60
CA ALA A 113 10.68 3.00 22.09
C ALA A 113 10.90 3.06 23.61
N VAL A 114 9.91 2.61 24.38
CA VAL A 114 10.05 2.48 25.83
C VAL A 114 10.80 1.19 26.11
N VAL A 115 12.08 1.31 26.47
CA VAL A 115 12.89 0.16 26.90
C VAL A 115 12.66 -0.04 28.40
N TYR A 116 12.00 -1.14 28.77
CA TYR A 116 11.77 -1.48 30.16
C TYR A 116 12.99 -2.24 30.72
N PRO A 117 13.63 -1.75 31.80
CA PRO A 117 14.62 -2.54 32.53
C PRO A 117 13.90 -3.67 33.27
N TRP A 118 14.22 -4.92 32.93
CA TRP A 118 13.66 -6.08 33.61
C TRP A 118 14.35 -6.31 34.96
N PRO A 119 13.61 -6.54 36.07
CA PRO A 119 14.20 -6.67 37.41
C PRO A 119 15.11 -7.88 37.59
N SER A 120 14.88 -8.99 36.86
CA SER A 120 15.71 -10.20 36.96
C SER A 120 15.79 -10.97 35.64
N LYS A 121 16.85 -11.78 35.49
CA LYS A 121 17.08 -12.65 34.32
C LYS A 121 15.93 -13.64 34.09
N GLU A 122 15.39 -14.19 35.17
CA GLU A 122 14.29 -15.15 35.13
C GLU A 122 12.99 -14.50 34.66
N GLN A 123 12.69 -13.29 35.16
CA GLN A 123 11.52 -12.52 34.72
C GLN A 123 11.64 -12.13 33.24
N PHE A 124 12.83 -11.77 32.77
CA PHE A 124 13.07 -11.54 31.35
C PHE A 124 12.82 -12.81 30.52
N ALA A 125 13.38 -13.96 30.93
CA ALA A 125 13.20 -15.21 30.20
C ALA A 125 11.72 -15.60 30.09
N LYS A 126 10.97 -15.47 31.19
CA LYS A 126 9.53 -15.71 31.21
C LYS A 126 8.77 -14.74 30.31
N ALA A 127 9.00 -13.45 30.47
CA ALA A 127 8.35 -12.42 29.67
C ALA A 127 8.67 -12.58 28.18
N PHE A 128 9.90 -12.90 27.81
CA PHE A 128 10.31 -13.11 26.43
C PHE A 128 9.56 -14.27 25.77
N VAL A 129 9.34 -15.38 26.49
CA VAL A 129 8.58 -16.53 26.00
C VAL A 129 7.08 -16.23 25.94
N GLU A 130 6.55 -15.53 26.92
CA GLU A 130 5.12 -15.20 27.03
C GLU A 130 4.70 -13.97 26.22
N THR A 131 5.65 -13.20 25.68
CA THR A 131 5.37 -11.97 24.94
C THR A 131 4.53 -12.30 23.71
N GLU A 132 3.30 -11.77 23.68
CA GLU A 132 2.44 -11.88 22.52
C GLU A 132 3.01 -11.02 21.38
N ILE A 133 3.57 -11.67 20.37
CA ILE A 133 4.01 -11.00 19.15
C ILE A 133 2.76 -10.51 18.42
N PRO A 134 2.67 -9.22 18.04
CA PRO A 134 1.57 -8.72 17.23
C PRO A 134 1.34 -9.60 16.02
N ASN A 135 0.09 -9.99 15.77
CA ASN A 135 -0.23 -10.83 14.63
C ASN A 135 0.06 -10.08 13.33
N ASP A 136 0.81 -10.73 12.45
CA ASP A 136 0.93 -10.34 11.05
C ASP A 136 -0.46 -10.17 10.43
N ASP A 137 -0.57 -9.29 9.44
CA ASP A 137 -1.81 -8.96 8.75
C ASP A 137 -2.48 -10.22 8.18
N TYR A 138 -1.69 -11.18 7.71
CA TYR A 138 -2.17 -12.49 7.26
C TYR A 138 -2.82 -13.32 8.38
N LYS A 139 -2.17 -13.41 9.55
CA LYS A 139 -2.70 -14.15 10.71
C LYS A 139 -3.98 -13.50 11.24
N ARG A 140 -4.06 -12.16 11.23
CA ARG A 140 -5.28 -11.42 11.58
C ARG A 140 -6.43 -11.74 10.62
N ALA A 141 -6.16 -11.80 9.32
CA ALA A 141 -7.15 -12.19 8.32
C ALA A 141 -7.64 -13.62 8.53
N MET A 142 -6.74 -14.58 8.75
CA MET A 142 -7.12 -15.97 9.04
C MET A 142 -7.95 -16.10 10.31
N LYS A 143 -7.61 -15.36 11.37
CA LYS A 143 -8.40 -15.31 12.60
C LYS A 143 -9.83 -14.82 12.31
N ASN A 144 -9.96 -13.72 11.55
CA ASN A 144 -11.24 -13.16 11.09
C ASN A 144 -12.08 -14.12 10.24
N LEU A 145 -11.43 -14.99 9.47
CA LEU A 145 -12.06 -16.00 8.63
C LEU A 145 -12.32 -17.32 9.37
N SER A 146 -11.87 -17.47 10.61
CA SER A 146 -12.09 -18.69 11.38
C SER A 146 -13.58 -19.00 11.50
N ARG A 147 -13.93 -20.28 11.37
CA ARG A 147 -15.33 -20.75 11.41
C ARG A 147 -16.06 -20.28 12.68
N SER A 148 -15.36 -20.23 13.80
CA SER A 148 -15.92 -19.76 15.08
C SER A 148 -16.27 -18.26 15.04
N GLN A 149 -15.41 -17.42 14.45
CA GLN A 149 -15.69 -15.99 14.30
C GLN A 149 -16.77 -15.72 13.25
N LEU A 150 -16.77 -16.45 12.13
CA LEU A 150 -17.84 -16.37 11.12
C LEU A 150 -19.20 -16.78 11.71
N ASN A 151 -19.26 -17.88 12.47
CA ASN A 151 -20.48 -18.32 13.14
C ASN A 151 -20.99 -17.28 14.15
N LYS A 152 -20.09 -16.63 14.90
CA LYS A 152 -20.47 -15.53 15.81
C LYS A 152 -21.06 -14.36 15.04
N ARG A 153 -20.42 -13.93 13.94
CA ARG A 153 -20.92 -12.84 13.09
C ARG A 153 -22.28 -13.19 12.47
N MET A 154 -22.45 -14.39 11.94
CA MET A 154 -23.71 -14.86 11.36
C MET A 154 -24.91 -14.80 12.34
N LYS A 155 -24.69 -14.90 13.66
CA LYS A 155 -25.77 -14.77 14.65
C LYS A 155 -26.30 -13.35 14.79
N PHE A 156 -25.47 -12.34 14.53
CA PHE A 156 -25.80 -10.92 14.72
C PHE A 156 -25.98 -10.16 13.41
N THR A 157 -25.54 -10.71 12.28
CA THR A 157 -25.77 -10.14 10.96
C THR A 157 -27.16 -10.49 10.47
N PRO A 158 -28.05 -9.52 10.17
CA PRO A 158 -29.34 -9.80 9.58
C PRO A 158 -29.17 -10.42 8.18
N MET A 159 -30.11 -11.28 7.80
CA MET A 159 -30.12 -11.86 6.46
C MET A 159 -30.48 -10.81 5.42
N ASP A 160 -29.67 -10.72 4.37
CA ASP A 160 -29.96 -9.91 3.18
C ASP A 160 -31.12 -10.51 2.36
N GLY A 161 -31.72 -9.73 1.46
CA GLY A 161 -32.88 -10.12 0.64
C GLY A 161 -32.69 -11.46 -0.09
N GLY A 162 -31.51 -11.70 -0.67
CA GLY A 162 -31.19 -12.98 -1.33
C GLY A 162 -31.11 -14.17 -0.36
N LEU A 163 -30.59 -13.95 0.86
CA LEU A 163 -30.56 -14.96 1.91
C LEU A 163 -31.96 -15.25 2.46
N ASN A 164 -32.79 -14.22 2.60
CA ASN A 164 -34.19 -14.35 2.99
C ASN A 164 -34.97 -15.19 1.98
N PHE A 165 -34.80 -14.94 0.68
CA PHE A 165 -35.44 -15.75 -0.37
C PHE A 165 -34.96 -17.21 -0.31
N LYS A 166 -33.65 -17.45 -0.17
CA LYS A 166 -33.10 -18.80 -0.05
C LYS A 166 -33.65 -19.51 1.20
N TRP A 167 -33.73 -18.82 2.32
CA TRP A 167 -34.31 -19.35 3.55
C TRP A 167 -35.79 -19.71 3.36
N GLN A 168 -36.57 -18.81 2.74
CA GLN A 168 -37.97 -19.06 2.42
C GLN A 168 -38.13 -20.28 1.48
N GLN A 169 -37.30 -20.37 0.45
CA GLN A 169 -37.31 -21.49 -0.47
C GLN A 169 -36.96 -22.81 0.24
N GLN A 170 -35.99 -22.81 1.15
CA GLN A 170 -35.66 -23.97 1.99
C GLN A 170 -36.84 -24.39 2.87
N GLN A 171 -37.57 -23.45 3.46
CA GLN A 171 -38.80 -23.75 4.20
C GLN A 171 -39.85 -24.42 3.30
N ILE A 172 -40.06 -23.89 2.09
CA ILE A 172 -40.97 -24.50 1.10
C ILE A 172 -40.52 -25.91 0.74
N GLN A 173 -39.23 -26.11 0.44
CA GLN A 173 -38.69 -27.42 0.09
C GLN A 173 -38.84 -28.45 1.23
N SER A 174 -38.61 -28.03 2.48
CA SER A 174 -38.83 -28.91 3.64
C SER A 174 -40.28 -29.33 3.77
N LYS A 175 -41.24 -28.43 3.51
CA LYS A 175 -42.67 -28.75 3.51
C LYS A 175 -43.04 -29.69 2.38
N LEU A 176 -42.46 -29.50 1.18
CA LEU A 176 -42.66 -30.39 0.04
C LEU A 176 -42.10 -31.80 0.29
N TYR A 177 -40.98 -31.92 1.02
CA TYR A 177 -40.41 -33.23 1.38
C TYR A 177 -41.37 -34.07 2.24
N TYR A 178 -42.15 -33.42 3.11
CA TYR A 178 -43.17 -34.07 3.92
C TYR A 178 -44.57 -34.03 3.28
N ALA A 179 -44.71 -33.50 2.06
CA ALA A 179 -45.99 -33.49 1.37
C ALA A 179 -46.35 -34.93 0.95
N GLY A 180 -47.46 -35.44 1.50
CA GLY A 180 -47.91 -36.82 1.30
C GLY A 180 -47.58 -37.78 2.45
N GLN A 181 -46.84 -37.33 3.47
CA GLN A 181 -46.64 -38.04 4.73
C GLN A 181 -47.15 -37.19 5.91
N TYR A 182 -47.43 -37.81 7.06
CA TYR A 182 -47.76 -37.03 8.26
C TYR A 182 -46.53 -36.22 8.69
N PRO A 183 -46.67 -34.89 8.89
CA PRO A 183 -45.56 -34.07 9.32
C PRO A 183 -45.04 -34.55 10.68
N PRO A 184 -43.72 -34.51 10.93
CA PRO A 184 -43.13 -34.99 12.17
C PRO A 184 -43.68 -34.19 13.35
N ASN A 185 -44.22 -34.88 14.35
CA ASN A 185 -44.78 -34.28 15.56
C ASN A 185 -43.73 -34.22 16.68
N ASN A 186 -43.62 -33.06 17.35
CA ASN A 186 -42.66 -32.82 18.42
C ASN A 186 -43.18 -33.15 19.83
N LEU A 187 -44.36 -33.76 19.98
CA LEU A 187 -44.98 -34.06 21.29
C LEU A 187 -44.06 -34.86 22.24
N LEU A 188 -43.20 -35.74 21.72
CA LEU A 188 -42.29 -36.55 22.55
C LEU A 188 -40.86 -36.00 22.61
N ASN A 189 -40.61 -34.79 22.10
CA ASN A 189 -39.26 -34.21 22.09
C ASN A 189 -38.95 -33.51 23.43
N PRO A 190 -38.03 -34.05 24.26
CA PRO A 190 -37.74 -33.51 25.59
C PRO A 190 -37.13 -32.09 25.55
N ILE A 191 -36.39 -31.76 24.48
CA ILE A 191 -35.78 -30.43 24.29
C ILE A 191 -36.86 -29.38 23.96
N ALA A 192 -37.90 -29.77 23.23
CA ALA A 192 -39.02 -28.88 22.91
C ALA A 192 -39.81 -28.52 24.18
N TRP A 193 -40.05 -29.50 25.08
CA TRP A 193 -40.69 -29.26 26.37
C TRP A 193 -39.87 -28.38 27.31
N ALA A 194 -38.55 -28.57 27.37
CA ALA A 194 -37.68 -27.69 28.16
C ALA A 194 -37.79 -26.22 27.71
N LYS A 195 -37.71 -25.98 26.40
CA LYS A 195 -37.88 -24.63 25.82
C LYS A 195 -39.27 -24.06 26.03
N PHE A 196 -40.31 -24.89 25.95
CA PHE A 196 -41.70 -24.48 26.21
C PHE A 196 -41.88 -24.03 27.67
N ILE A 197 -41.38 -24.81 28.63
CA ILE A 197 -41.44 -24.47 30.06
C ILE A 197 -40.65 -23.18 30.33
N GLU A 198 -39.48 -23.00 29.70
CA GLU A 198 -38.71 -21.76 29.81
C GLU A 198 -39.46 -20.56 29.24
N ALA A 199 -40.07 -20.68 28.05
CA ALA A 199 -40.86 -19.61 27.44
C ALA A 199 -42.10 -19.27 28.27
N TRP A 200 -42.76 -20.27 28.84
CA TRP A 200 -43.87 -20.08 29.79
C TRP A 200 -43.42 -19.30 31.03
N LYS A 201 -42.26 -19.65 31.61
CA LYS A 201 -41.68 -18.94 32.75
C LYS A 201 -41.28 -17.49 32.41
N ARG A 202 -40.83 -17.23 31.18
CA ARG A 202 -40.54 -15.85 30.70
C ARG A 202 -41.80 -15.01 30.47
N GLY A 203 -42.98 -15.63 30.43
CA GLY A 203 -44.25 -14.93 30.22
C GLY A 203 -44.59 -14.67 28.75
N ASP A 204 -43.90 -15.33 27.80
CA ASP A 204 -44.08 -15.12 26.35
C ASP A 204 -45.51 -15.43 25.85
N PHE A 205 -46.35 -16.10 26.66
CA PHE A 205 -47.73 -16.50 26.35
C PHE A 205 -48.81 -15.77 27.17
N LYS A 206 -48.44 -14.80 28.01
CA LYS A 206 -49.41 -13.88 28.60
C LYS A 206 -49.61 -12.71 27.63
N ASN A 207 -50.78 -12.67 26.98
CA ASN A 207 -51.27 -11.46 26.31
C ASN A 207 -51.47 -10.35 27.34
#